data_AF-A0A9J9BD83-F1
#
_entry.id   AF-A0A9J9BD83-F1
#
_cell.length_a   1.000
_cell.length_b   1.000
_cell.length_c   1.000
_cell.angle_alpha   90.00
_cell.angle_beta   90.00
_cell.angle_gamma   90.00
#
_symmetry.space_group_name_H-M   'P 1'
#
loop_
_entity.id
_entity.type
_entity.pdbx_description
1 polymer ?
#
loop_
_entity_poly.entity_id
_entity_poly.type
_entity_poly.pdbx_seq_one_letter_code
_entity_poly.pdbx_strand_id
1 'polypeptide(L)'
;MTTLIKFIPTFILALPICLSAFTVNASTVNAEASDRESEVKEARLLIKEFSETLKSTLSAAIEQGGLINALDACHIEAPAISSRLAAQSGWKVQRTSLKPRNVLNSPDNWELANLQRFEQRKEAGEPVANIDTFSTIQEKGKTVFRYMKAIPTSGLCLNCHGNSVAPSVKEKIDALYPYDEALGFTVGDIRGAFTLKKVE
;
A
#
# COMPACT_ATOMS: atom_id res chain seq x y z
N MET A 1 70.60 -33.26 -55.97
CA MET A 1 69.28 -32.60 -55.80
C MET A 1 68.91 -32.73 -54.33
N THR A 2 69.43 -31.81 -53.51
CA THR A 2 69.47 -31.89 -52.05
C THR A 2 68.60 -30.78 -51.48
N THR A 3 67.49 -31.13 -50.85
CA THR A 3 66.54 -30.20 -50.24
C THR A 3 66.91 -29.99 -48.78
N LEU A 4 67.38 -28.78 -48.45
CA LEU A 4 67.66 -28.32 -47.09
C LEU A 4 66.38 -27.78 -46.45
N ILE A 5 65.93 -28.43 -45.38
CA ILE A 5 64.81 -27.99 -44.53
C ILE A 5 65.37 -26.95 -43.53
N LYS A 6 64.90 -25.70 -43.63
CA LYS A 6 65.19 -24.64 -42.65
C LYS A 6 64.12 -24.65 -41.55
N PHE A 7 64.54 -24.87 -40.31
CA PHE A 7 63.74 -24.63 -39.11
C PHE A 7 63.67 -23.12 -38.82
N ILE A 8 62.46 -22.60 -38.61
CA ILE A 8 62.19 -21.24 -38.11
C ILE A 8 61.69 -21.39 -36.66
N PRO A 9 62.28 -20.72 -35.65
CA PRO A 9 61.78 -20.77 -34.28
C PRO A 9 60.65 -19.77 -34.10
N THR A 10 59.53 -20.23 -33.56
CA THR A 10 58.35 -19.42 -33.22
C THR A 10 58.62 -18.69 -31.90
N PHE A 11 58.70 -17.35 -31.94
CA PHE A 11 58.72 -16.51 -30.75
C PHE A 11 57.29 -16.33 -30.23
N ILE A 12 56.99 -16.85 -29.04
CA ILE A 12 55.71 -16.63 -28.34
C ILE A 12 55.85 -15.35 -27.51
N LEU A 13 55.16 -14.29 -27.92
CA LEU A 13 55.03 -13.05 -27.17
C LEU A 13 53.91 -13.21 -26.13
N ALA A 14 54.26 -13.32 -24.85
CA ALA A 14 53.29 -13.33 -23.75
C ALA A 14 52.84 -11.89 -23.44
N LEU A 15 51.57 -11.59 -23.77
CA LEU A 15 50.92 -10.32 -23.43
C LEU A 15 50.37 -10.40 -21.99
N PRO A 16 50.63 -9.42 -21.10
CA PRO A 16 50.12 -9.47 -19.73
C PRO A 16 48.62 -9.17 -19.73
N ILE A 17 47.82 -10.16 -19.32
CA ILE A 17 46.38 -10.00 -19.06
C ILE A 17 46.25 -9.13 -17.81
N CYS A 18 45.87 -7.86 -18.01
CA CYS A 18 45.55 -6.95 -16.93
C CYS A 18 44.18 -7.35 -16.35
N LEU A 19 44.21 -8.17 -15.30
CA LEU A 19 43.03 -8.62 -14.58
C LEU A 19 42.55 -7.46 -13.68
N SER A 20 41.76 -6.55 -14.24
CA SER A 20 41.08 -5.50 -13.46
C SER A 20 40.05 -6.16 -12.53
N ALA A 21 40.40 -6.29 -11.26
CA ALA A 21 39.50 -6.75 -10.22
C ALA A 21 38.37 -5.72 -10.05
N PHE A 22 37.20 -6.02 -10.62
CA PHE A 22 35.97 -5.27 -10.36
C PHE A 22 35.46 -5.69 -8.98
N THR A 23 35.85 -4.95 -7.93
CA THR A 23 35.33 -5.17 -6.59
C THR A 23 33.90 -4.64 -6.53
N VAL A 24 32.92 -5.53 -6.68
CA VAL A 24 31.51 -5.22 -6.41
C VAL A 24 31.37 -5.02 -4.91
N ASN A 25 31.09 -3.78 -4.51
CA ASN A 25 31.04 -3.39 -3.10
C ASN A 25 29.73 -3.91 -2.48
N ALA A 26 29.80 -5.01 -1.73
CA ALA A 26 28.63 -5.69 -1.13
C ALA A 26 27.87 -4.86 -0.08
N SER A 27 28.41 -3.71 0.32
CA SER A 27 27.86 -2.86 1.38
C SER A 27 26.61 -2.07 0.99
N THR A 28 26.40 -1.76 -0.30
CA THR A 28 25.27 -0.92 -0.74
C THR A 28 23.96 -1.70 -0.81
N VAL A 29 24.00 -2.98 -1.21
CA VAL A 29 22.81 -3.84 -1.36
C VAL A 29 22.14 -4.13 -0.01
N ASN A 30 22.93 -4.29 1.06
CA ASN A 30 22.40 -4.55 2.40
C ASN A 30 21.73 -3.32 3.04
N ALA A 31 22.15 -2.11 2.70
CA ALA A 31 21.55 -0.88 3.21
C ALA A 31 20.15 -0.66 2.62
N GLU A 32 20.00 -0.79 1.29
CA GLU A 32 18.70 -0.60 0.63
C GLU A 32 17.64 -1.61 1.11
N ALA A 33 17.99 -2.90 1.26
CA ALA A 33 17.06 -3.91 1.74
C ALA A 33 16.61 -3.66 3.20
N SER A 34 17.55 -3.23 4.05
CA SER A 34 17.27 -2.87 5.45
C SER A 34 16.39 -1.63 5.56
N ASP A 35 16.60 -0.63 4.69
CA ASP A 35 15.82 0.60 4.66
C ASP A 35 14.36 0.31 4.25
N ARG A 36 14.14 -0.57 3.26
CA ARG A 36 12.78 -0.99 2.87
C ARG A 36 12.03 -1.70 4.00
N GLU A 37 12.72 -2.56 4.76
CA GLU A 37 12.11 -3.22 5.91
C GLU A 37 11.66 -2.22 6.99
N SER A 38 12.48 -1.18 7.21
CA SER A 38 12.16 -0.08 8.12
C SER A 38 10.92 0.70 7.66
N GLU A 39 10.86 1.09 6.39
CA GLU A 39 9.72 1.81 5.81
C GLU A 39 8.41 1.01 5.88
N VAL A 40 8.47 -0.31 5.59
CA VAL A 40 7.33 -1.22 5.72
C VAL A 40 6.86 -1.29 7.18
N LYS A 41 7.80 -1.38 8.14
CA LYS A 41 7.48 -1.41 9.56
C LYS A 41 6.80 -0.12 10.01
N GLU A 42 7.33 1.03 9.61
CA GLU A 42 6.76 2.35 9.90
C GLU A 42 5.33 2.47 9.33
N ALA A 43 5.13 2.11 8.06
CA ALA A 43 3.83 2.14 7.42
C ALA A 43 2.79 1.27 8.13
N ARG A 44 3.17 0.06 8.56
CA ARG A 44 2.31 -0.85 9.33
C ARG A 44 1.91 -0.27 10.69
N LEU A 45 2.83 0.41 11.38
CA LEU A 45 2.53 1.07 12.66
C LEU A 45 1.54 2.22 12.48
N LEU A 46 1.73 3.05 11.44
CA LEU A 46 0.80 4.15 11.12
C LEU A 46 -0.60 3.63 10.77
N ILE A 47 -0.69 2.52 10.02
CA ILE A 47 -1.97 1.86 9.72
C ILE A 47 -2.63 1.34 10.98
N LYS A 48 -1.86 0.71 11.88
CA LYS A 48 -2.38 0.20 13.15
C LYS A 48 -2.96 1.35 13.97
N GLU A 49 -2.21 2.45 14.14
CA GLU A 49 -2.68 3.63 14.86
C GLU A 49 -3.96 4.22 14.22
N PHE A 50 -3.97 4.38 12.89
CA PHE A 50 -5.15 4.85 12.17
C PHE A 50 -6.36 3.97 12.48
N SER A 51 -6.21 2.66 12.27
CA SER A 51 -7.31 1.70 12.38
C SER A 51 -7.85 1.60 13.81
N GLU A 52 -6.97 1.62 14.81
CA GLU A 52 -7.36 1.57 16.22
C GLU A 52 -8.07 2.86 16.64
N THR A 53 -7.53 4.02 16.26
CA THR A 53 -8.14 5.33 16.55
C THR A 53 -9.53 5.40 15.94
N LEU A 54 -9.66 5.11 14.63
CA LEU A 54 -10.96 5.18 13.95
C LEU A 54 -11.97 4.20 14.56
N LYS A 55 -11.56 2.97 14.89
CA LYS A 55 -12.45 1.99 15.52
C LYS A 55 -12.93 2.48 16.87
N SER A 56 -12.05 3.03 17.70
CA SER A 56 -12.41 3.57 19.03
C SER A 56 -13.40 4.73 18.90
N THR A 57 -13.13 5.69 18.01
CA THR A 57 -14.02 6.81 17.70
C THR A 57 -15.41 6.33 17.26
N LEU A 58 -15.47 5.36 16.35
CA LEU A 58 -16.73 4.79 15.87
C LEU A 58 -17.51 4.10 16.99
N SER A 59 -16.85 3.26 17.79
CA SER A 59 -17.49 2.58 18.92
C SER A 59 -18.09 3.59 19.90
N ALA A 60 -17.33 4.62 20.27
CA ALA A 60 -17.81 5.66 21.19
C ALA A 60 -19.01 6.44 20.62
N ALA A 61 -18.97 6.79 19.33
CA ALA A 61 -20.09 7.48 18.68
C ALA A 61 -21.36 6.63 18.62
N ILE A 62 -21.21 5.31 18.39
CA ILE A 62 -22.31 4.34 18.41
C ILE A 62 -22.91 4.24 19.81
N GLU A 63 -22.08 4.15 20.86
CA GLU A 63 -22.55 4.10 22.24
C GLU A 63 -23.34 5.36 22.64
N GLN A 64 -22.92 6.53 22.15
CA GLN A 64 -23.55 7.81 22.49
C GLN A 64 -24.83 8.11 21.71
N GLY A 65 -24.92 7.69 20.45
CA GLY A 65 -25.99 8.14 19.55
C GLY A 65 -26.32 7.20 18.40
N GLY A 66 -25.87 5.94 18.47
CA GLY A 66 -26.09 4.93 17.46
C GLY A 66 -25.37 5.21 16.13
N LEU A 67 -25.79 4.50 15.08
CA LEU A 67 -25.12 4.50 13.78
C LEU A 67 -25.15 5.85 13.06
N ILE A 68 -26.17 6.69 13.32
CA ILE A 68 -26.25 8.03 12.71
C ILE A 68 -25.11 8.91 13.22
N ASN A 69 -24.85 8.90 14.53
CA ASN A 69 -23.74 9.64 15.11
C ASN A 69 -22.39 9.07 14.65
N ALA A 70 -22.30 7.74 14.50
CA ALA A 70 -21.11 7.08 13.96
C ALA A 70 -20.77 7.52 12.53
N LEU A 71 -21.78 7.81 11.69
CA LEU A 71 -21.57 8.32 10.34
C LEU A 71 -20.97 9.72 10.35
N ASP A 72 -21.48 10.62 11.21
CA ASP A 72 -20.94 11.97 11.38
C ASP A 72 -19.50 11.92 11.90
N ALA A 73 -19.25 11.11 12.92
CA ALA A 73 -17.91 10.88 13.45
C ALA A 73 -16.97 10.33 12.37
N CYS A 74 -17.39 9.32 11.59
CA CYS A 74 -16.55 8.77 10.51
C CYS A 74 -16.21 9.81 9.44
N HIS A 75 -17.18 10.65 9.07
CA HIS A 75 -17.03 11.69 8.05
C HIS A 75 -15.99 12.73 8.44
N ILE A 76 -15.97 13.12 9.71
CA ILE A 76 -15.08 14.16 10.24
C ILE A 76 -13.73 13.58 10.66
N GLU A 77 -13.74 12.47 11.40
CA GLU A 77 -12.56 11.97 12.10
C GLU A 77 -11.62 11.20 11.18
N ALA A 78 -12.12 10.49 10.16
CA ALA A 78 -11.22 9.75 9.28
C ALA A 78 -10.27 10.67 8.48
N PRO A 79 -10.73 11.78 7.85
CA PRO A 79 -9.82 12.77 7.28
C PRO A 79 -8.90 13.42 8.33
N ALA A 80 -9.39 13.71 9.54
CA ALA A 80 -8.60 14.33 10.60
C ALA A 80 -7.44 13.43 11.07
N ILE A 81 -7.70 12.13 11.26
CA ILE A 81 -6.68 11.13 11.60
C ILE A 81 -5.62 11.07 10.49
N SER A 82 -6.04 11.02 9.22
CA SER A 82 -5.13 11.08 8.06
C SER A 82 -4.21 12.30 8.12
N SER A 83 -4.76 13.49 8.32
CA SER A 83 -3.99 14.74 8.39
C SER A 83 -3.03 14.77 9.58
N ARG A 84 -3.47 14.30 10.76
CA ARG A 84 -2.64 14.24 11.96
C ARG A 84 -1.44 13.32 11.79
N LEU A 85 -1.68 12.08 11.34
CA LEU A 85 -0.60 11.11 11.10
C LEU A 85 0.38 11.62 10.04
N ALA A 86 -0.13 12.31 9.02
CA ALA A 86 0.72 12.89 7.99
C ALA A 86 1.65 13.97 8.53
N ALA A 87 1.11 14.88 9.36
CA ALA A 87 1.91 15.93 9.99
C ALA A 87 2.98 15.38 10.94
N GLN A 88 2.72 14.25 11.61
CA GLN A 88 3.61 13.68 12.62
C GLN A 88 4.73 12.81 12.04
N SER A 89 4.50 12.16 10.91
CA SER A 89 5.38 11.11 10.40
C SER A 89 6.12 11.47 9.11
N GLY A 90 5.67 12.51 8.40
CA GLY A 90 6.17 12.81 7.04
C GLY A 90 5.62 11.87 5.97
N TRP A 91 4.77 10.90 6.32
CA TRP A 91 4.03 10.08 5.35
C TRP A 91 2.76 10.78 4.92
N LYS A 92 2.34 10.60 3.68
CA LYS A 92 0.93 10.78 3.33
C LYS A 92 0.20 9.49 3.68
N VAL A 93 -0.77 9.55 4.59
CA VAL A 93 -1.56 8.39 5.02
C VAL A 93 -3.02 8.56 4.60
N GLN A 94 -3.54 7.67 3.76
CA GLN A 94 -4.90 7.76 3.22
C GLN A 94 -5.58 6.38 3.12
N ARG A 95 -6.87 6.40 2.74
CA ARG A 95 -7.63 5.22 2.35
C ARG A 95 -8.06 5.35 0.90
N THR A 96 -8.15 4.23 0.20
CA THR A 96 -8.59 4.11 -1.19
C THR A 96 -9.50 2.89 -1.37
N SER A 97 -10.32 2.83 -2.42
CA SER A 97 -11.23 1.71 -2.64
C SER A 97 -11.73 1.63 -4.08
N LEU A 98 -12.02 0.41 -4.55
CA LEU A 98 -12.78 0.19 -5.80
C LEU A 98 -14.23 0.66 -5.69
N LYS A 99 -14.73 0.84 -4.46
CA LYS A 99 -16.09 1.31 -4.13
C LYS A 99 -15.99 2.43 -3.09
N PRO A 100 -15.56 3.63 -3.50
CA PRO A 100 -15.32 4.73 -2.58
C PRO A 100 -16.64 5.23 -1.95
N ARG A 101 -16.59 5.60 -0.67
CA ARG A 101 -17.69 6.35 -0.01
C ARG A 101 -17.54 7.84 -0.22
N ASN A 102 -16.33 8.31 0.05
CA ASN A 102 -15.91 9.66 -0.28
C ASN A 102 -15.15 9.59 -1.61
N VAL A 103 -15.60 10.34 -2.61
CA VAL A 103 -14.98 10.42 -3.95
C VAL A 103 -13.49 10.81 -3.89
N LEU A 104 -13.07 11.52 -2.85
CA LEU A 104 -11.66 11.87 -2.63
C LEU A 104 -10.76 10.67 -2.29
N ASN A 105 -11.34 9.51 -2.02
CA ASN A 105 -10.65 8.23 -1.84
C ASN A 105 -10.70 7.35 -3.10
N SER A 106 -10.99 7.94 -4.27
CA SER A 106 -10.88 7.23 -5.54
C SER A 106 -9.41 6.89 -5.82
N PRO A 107 -9.13 5.69 -6.36
CA PRO A 107 -7.75 5.23 -6.53
C PRO A 107 -7.04 5.98 -7.66
N ASP A 108 -5.74 6.23 -7.47
CA ASP A 108 -4.85 6.49 -8.59
C ASP A 108 -4.52 5.20 -9.37
N ASN A 109 -3.80 5.30 -10.50
CA ASN A 109 -3.48 4.15 -11.34
C ASN A 109 -2.70 3.04 -10.60
N TRP A 110 -1.81 3.42 -9.67
CA TRP A 110 -1.03 2.45 -8.89
C TRP A 110 -1.92 1.76 -7.86
N GLU A 111 -2.78 2.52 -7.19
CA GLU A 111 -3.74 2.00 -6.22
C GLU A 111 -4.77 1.07 -6.88
N LEU A 112 -5.30 1.46 -8.05
CA LEU A 112 -6.28 0.67 -8.80
C LEU A 112 -5.71 -0.70 -9.19
N ALA A 113 -4.50 -0.72 -9.76
CA ALA A 113 -3.84 -1.96 -10.14
C ALA A 113 -3.59 -2.88 -8.93
N ASN A 114 -3.16 -2.31 -7.79
CA ASN A 114 -2.93 -3.10 -6.58
C ASN A 114 -4.24 -3.56 -5.92
N LEU A 115 -5.31 -2.77 -5.95
CA LEU A 115 -6.63 -3.18 -5.46
C LEU A 115 -7.16 -4.37 -6.27
N GLN A 116 -7.04 -4.34 -7.59
CA GLN A 116 -7.40 -5.47 -8.46
C GLN A 116 -6.55 -6.71 -8.14
N ARG A 117 -5.25 -6.54 -7.91
CA ARG A 117 -4.38 -7.64 -7.48
C ARG A 117 -4.75 -8.17 -6.09
N PHE A 118 -5.22 -7.32 -5.19
CA PHE A 118 -5.69 -7.75 -3.87
C PHE A 118 -6.95 -8.61 -3.99
N GLU A 119 -7.89 -8.28 -4.87
CA GLU A 119 -9.05 -9.14 -5.16
C GLU A 119 -8.61 -10.51 -5.69
N GLN A 120 -7.67 -10.56 -6.64
CA GLN A 120 -7.12 -11.83 -7.15
C GLN A 120 -6.45 -12.66 -6.05
N ARG A 121 -5.72 -12.03 -5.13
CA ARG A 121 -5.09 -12.72 -3.98
C ARG A 121 -6.14 -13.25 -3.00
N LYS A 122 -7.22 -12.49 -2.75
CA LYS A 122 -8.37 -12.94 -1.95
C LYS A 122 -9.03 -14.16 -2.59
N GLU A 123 -9.28 -14.11 -3.90
CA GLU A 123 -9.85 -15.24 -4.66
C GLU A 123 -8.96 -16.48 -4.65
N ALA A 124 -7.63 -16.29 -4.62
CA ALA A 124 -6.66 -17.36 -4.44
C ALA A 124 -6.58 -17.92 -3.00
N GLY A 125 -7.40 -17.41 -2.07
CA GLY A 125 -7.51 -17.91 -0.70
C GLY A 125 -6.56 -17.25 0.30
N GLU A 126 -5.85 -16.19 -0.08
CA GLU A 126 -5.03 -15.45 0.86
C GLU A 126 -5.90 -14.69 1.87
N PRO A 127 -5.66 -14.80 3.20
CA PRO A 127 -6.40 -14.03 4.18
C PRO A 127 -6.25 -12.52 3.93
N VAL A 128 -7.37 -11.80 3.76
CA VAL A 128 -7.35 -10.36 3.44
C VAL A 128 -6.52 -9.53 4.42
N ALA A 129 -6.52 -9.89 5.71
CA ALA A 129 -5.71 -9.23 6.73
C ALA A 129 -4.19 -9.30 6.48
N ASN A 130 -3.73 -10.26 5.68
CA ASN A 130 -2.32 -10.46 5.33
C ASN A 130 -1.93 -9.80 4.00
N ILE A 131 -2.91 -9.36 3.20
CA ILE A 131 -2.66 -8.76 1.90
C ILE A 131 -2.11 -7.33 2.06
N ASP A 132 -0.83 -7.17 1.77
CA ASP A 132 -0.16 -5.88 1.59
C ASP A 132 0.83 -5.91 0.42
N THR A 133 1.34 -4.73 0.04
CA THR A 133 2.37 -4.57 -0.98
C THR A 133 3.11 -3.26 -0.78
N PHE A 134 4.32 -3.17 -1.34
CA PHE A 134 5.08 -1.93 -1.41
C PHE A 134 5.85 -1.85 -2.72
N SER A 135 6.19 -0.63 -3.11
CA SER A 135 7.05 -0.37 -4.26
C SER A 135 7.67 1.01 -4.17
N THR A 136 8.85 1.15 -4.73
CA THR A 136 9.46 2.46 -4.99
C THR A 136 9.15 2.88 -6.42
N ILE A 137 8.61 4.08 -6.58
CA ILE A 137 8.26 4.63 -7.89
C ILE A 137 8.89 6.02 -8.08
N GLN A 138 8.96 6.47 -9.32
CA GLN A 138 9.26 7.87 -9.64
C GLN A 138 7.95 8.64 -9.79
N GLU A 139 7.72 9.64 -8.94
CA GLU A 139 6.57 10.55 -9.03
C GLU A 139 7.09 11.99 -9.15
N LYS A 140 6.82 12.64 -10.29
CA LYS A 140 7.21 14.05 -10.54
C LYS A 140 8.71 14.32 -10.30
N GLY A 141 9.57 13.38 -10.74
CA GLY A 141 11.03 13.49 -10.61
C GLY A 141 11.57 13.25 -9.21
N LYS A 142 10.75 12.71 -8.29
CA LYS A 142 11.19 12.30 -6.96
C LYS A 142 11.00 10.79 -6.79
N THR A 143 11.91 10.18 -6.06
CA THR A 143 11.74 8.81 -5.59
C THR A 143 10.70 8.80 -4.47
N VAL A 144 9.70 7.92 -4.59
CA VAL A 144 8.60 7.80 -3.64
C VAL A 144 8.44 6.34 -3.26
N PHE A 145 8.60 6.05 -1.99
CA PHE A 145 8.19 4.77 -1.44
C PHE A 145 6.68 4.75 -1.22
N ARG A 146 6.00 3.71 -1.70
CA ARG A 146 4.57 3.49 -1.52
C ARG A 146 4.31 2.17 -0.84
N TYR A 147 3.37 2.17 0.09
CA TYR A 147 2.91 0.98 0.80
C TYR A 147 1.38 0.93 0.76
N MET A 148 0.79 -0.24 0.56
CA MET A 148 -0.65 -0.42 0.54
C MET A 148 -1.06 -1.70 1.26
N LYS A 149 -2.13 -1.64 2.05
CA LYS A 149 -2.64 -2.78 2.82
C LYS A 149 -4.15 -2.89 2.75
N ALA A 150 -4.65 -4.08 2.44
CA ALA A 150 -6.08 -4.33 2.32
C ALA A 150 -6.81 -4.16 3.67
N ILE A 151 -8.07 -3.72 3.61
CA ILE A 151 -8.95 -3.52 4.76
C ILE A 151 -10.03 -4.61 4.72
N PRO A 152 -9.97 -5.64 5.58
CA PRO A 152 -11.02 -6.65 5.67
C PRO A 152 -12.29 -6.08 6.31
N THR A 153 -13.45 -6.51 5.84
CA THR A 153 -14.74 -6.23 6.48
C THR A 153 -15.03 -7.23 7.61
N SER A 154 -15.63 -6.72 8.68
CA SER A 154 -16.16 -7.49 9.81
C SER A 154 -17.62 -7.09 10.08
N GLY A 155 -18.29 -7.74 11.04
CA GLY A 155 -19.71 -7.48 11.33
C GLY A 155 -20.04 -6.00 11.56
N LEU A 156 -19.21 -5.27 12.33
CA LEU A 156 -19.41 -3.83 12.57
C LEU A 156 -19.40 -3.01 11.27
N CYS A 157 -18.57 -3.38 10.30
CA CYS A 157 -18.46 -2.68 9.03
C CYS A 157 -19.78 -2.74 8.24
N LEU A 158 -20.50 -3.87 8.34
CA LEU A 158 -21.67 -4.15 7.53
C LEU A 158 -22.90 -3.33 7.93
N ASN A 159 -22.90 -2.74 9.13
CA ASN A 159 -23.95 -1.82 9.56
C ASN A 159 -24.11 -0.61 8.62
N CYS A 160 -23.02 -0.20 7.94
CA CYS A 160 -23.02 0.93 7.01
C CYS A 160 -22.52 0.55 5.60
N HIS A 161 -21.92 -0.62 5.43
CA HIS A 161 -21.33 -1.09 4.17
C HIS A 161 -21.97 -2.38 3.64
N GLY A 162 -22.91 -2.99 4.38
CA GLY A 162 -23.49 -4.28 4.03
C GLY A 162 -24.48 -4.24 2.85
N ASN A 163 -24.99 -5.42 2.50
CA ASN A 163 -26.12 -5.57 1.55
C ASN A 163 -27.45 -5.03 2.10
N SER A 164 -27.60 -4.97 3.42
CA SER A 164 -28.81 -4.47 4.07
C SER A 164 -28.42 -3.43 5.11
N VAL A 165 -28.72 -2.17 4.79
CA VAL A 165 -28.47 -1.02 5.67
C VAL A 165 -29.83 -0.43 6.06
N ALA A 166 -29.98 -0.04 7.31
CA ALA A 166 -31.23 0.55 7.80
C ALA A 166 -31.58 1.83 7.01
N PRO A 167 -32.87 2.08 6.71
CA PRO A 167 -33.27 3.23 5.90
C PRO A 167 -32.72 4.58 6.38
N SER A 168 -32.75 4.83 7.70
CA SER A 168 -32.21 6.06 8.29
C SER A 168 -30.69 6.20 8.12
N VAL A 169 -29.95 5.08 8.17
CA VAL A 169 -28.50 5.06 7.93
C VAL A 169 -28.22 5.32 6.46
N LYS A 170 -29.01 4.74 5.53
CA LYS A 170 -28.89 4.98 4.09
C LYS A 170 -29.18 6.45 3.74
N GLU A 171 -30.24 7.03 4.29
CA GLU A 171 -30.60 8.43 4.11
C GLU A 171 -29.46 9.36 4.55
N LYS A 172 -28.88 9.11 5.73
CA LYS A 172 -27.73 9.88 6.23
C LYS A 172 -26.49 9.69 5.36
N ILE A 173 -26.23 8.47 4.86
CA ILE A 173 -25.14 8.22 3.92
C ILE A 173 -25.34 9.06 2.65
N ASP A 174 -26.54 9.07 2.08
CA ASP A 174 -26.82 9.81 0.84
C ASP A 174 -26.68 11.33 1.02
N ALA A 175 -27.07 11.85 2.19
CA ALA A 175 -26.90 13.25 2.54
C ALA A 175 -25.43 13.66 2.67
N LEU A 176 -24.60 12.81 3.27
CA LEU A 176 -23.17 13.07 3.45
C LEU A 176 -22.32 12.74 2.22
N TYR A 177 -22.78 11.77 1.42
CA TYR A 177 -22.05 11.17 0.31
C TYR A 177 -22.98 10.93 -0.90
N PRO A 178 -23.29 11.97 -1.69
CA PRO A 178 -24.21 11.86 -2.82
C PRO A 178 -23.76 10.89 -3.93
N TYR A 179 -22.48 10.52 -3.94
CA TYR A 179 -21.86 9.61 -4.90
C TYR A 179 -21.30 8.35 -4.21
N ASP A 180 -21.93 7.90 -3.12
CA ASP A 180 -21.50 6.70 -2.39
C ASP A 180 -21.60 5.43 -3.25
N GLU A 181 -20.52 4.67 -3.31
CA GLU A 181 -20.49 3.34 -3.93
C GLU A 181 -20.28 2.22 -2.90
N ALA A 182 -20.06 2.57 -1.63
CA ALA A 182 -19.51 1.66 -0.63
C ALA A 182 -20.54 0.77 0.10
N LEU A 183 -21.49 0.19 -0.64
CA LEU A 183 -22.51 -0.72 -0.12
C LEU A 183 -22.38 -2.12 -0.71
N GLY A 184 -23.07 -3.10 -0.14
CA GLY A 184 -23.13 -4.45 -0.68
C GLY A 184 -21.95 -5.36 -0.32
N PHE A 185 -21.20 -5.02 0.73
CA PHE A 185 -20.14 -5.87 1.25
C PHE A 185 -20.70 -7.00 2.14
N THR A 186 -19.93 -8.07 2.26
CA THR A 186 -20.12 -9.20 3.18
C THR A 186 -18.92 -9.32 4.10
N VAL A 187 -18.93 -10.23 5.08
CA VAL A 187 -17.79 -10.45 5.98
C VAL A 187 -16.62 -11.06 5.22
N GLY A 188 -15.41 -10.52 5.40
CA GLY A 188 -14.21 -11.01 4.74
C GLY A 188 -13.93 -10.42 3.36
N ASP A 189 -14.80 -9.54 2.85
CA ASP A 189 -14.52 -8.75 1.66
C ASP A 189 -13.41 -7.72 1.90
N ILE A 190 -12.82 -7.24 0.80
CA ILE A 190 -11.91 -6.09 0.81
C ILE A 190 -12.77 -4.83 0.73
N ARG A 191 -12.88 -4.09 1.85
CA ARG A 191 -13.53 -2.78 1.87
C ARG A 191 -12.81 -1.76 0.99
N GLY A 192 -11.50 -1.91 0.87
CA GLY A 192 -10.57 -1.00 0.23
C GLY A 192 -9.17 -1.24 0.78
N ALA A 193 -8.32 -0.23 0.74
CA ALA A 193 -6.97 -0.32 1.28
C ALA A 193 -6.55 0.96 2.01
N PHE A 194 -5.65 0.82 2.98
CA PHE A 194 -4.78 1.92 3.38
C PHE A 194 -3.71 2.09 2.32
N THR A 195 -3.44 3.34 1.93
CA THR A 195 -2.42 3.72 0.94
C THR A 195 -1.53 4.79 1.56
N LEU A 196 -0.23 4.53 1.58
CA LEU A 196 0.78 5.35 2.22
C LEU A 196 1.86 5.69 1.22
N LYS A 197 2.36 6.92 1.26
CA LYS A 197 3.54 7.31 0.49
C LYS A 197 4.49 8.23 1.27
N LYS A 198 5.79 8.01 1.10
CA LYS A 198 6.87 8.81 1.65
C LYS A 198 7.79 9.23 0.50
N VAL A 199 8.07 10.53 0.41
CA VAL A 199 9.04 11.04 -0.56
C VAL A 199 10.42 10.85 0.06
N GLU A 200 11.31 10.20 -0.68
CA GLU A 200 12.73 10.07 -0.31
C GLU A 200 13.49 11.38 -0.54
#